data_AF-A0A7W9XH17-F1
#
_entry.id   AF-A0A7W9XH17-F1
#
_cell.length_a   1.000
_cell.length_b   1.000
_cell.length_c   1.000
_cell.angle_alpha   90.00
_cell.angle_beta   90.00
_cell.angle_gamma   90.00
#
_symmetry.space_group_name_H-M   'P 1'
#
loop_
_entity.id
_entity.type
_entity.pdbx_description
1 polymer ?
#
loop_
_entity_poly.entity_id
_entity_poly.type
_entity_poly.pdbx_seq_one_letter_code
_entity_poly.pdbx_strand_id
1 'polypeptide(L)'
;MSKLNACLHALMKKKIFATAVLITCFVICFAAALDLNGKWIGILKLPDSTSFAVGYTFKVDSDKLTGTAHMPQGDVDITDGMINGSDFSFNVPVPDGNAPHTGKLYQDSIKMHIVYKGQHLAAVLKRSN
;
A
#
# COMPACT_ATOMS: atom_id res chain seq x y z
N MET A 1 -47.29 -7.15 -43.60
CA MET A 1 -46.54 -6.30 -42.64
C MET A 1 -46.56 -6.85 -41.20
N SER A 2 -46.68 -8.17 -40.97
CA SER A 2 -46.77 -8.74 -39.61
C SER A 2 -45.51 -9.49 -39.14
N LYS A 3 -44.59 -9.87 -40.04
CA LYS A 3 -43.36 -10.60 -39.67
C LYS A 3 -42.21 -9.70 -39.21
N LEU A 4 -42.23 -8.40 -39.54
CA LEU A 4 -41.16 -7.45 -39.18
C LEU A 4 -41.18 -7.10 -37.68
N ASN A 5 -42.37 -6.98 -37.09
CA ASN A 5 -42.54 -6.59 -35.68
C ASN A 5 -42.22 -7.75 -34.72
N ALA A 6 -42.39 -9.01 -35.14
CA ALA A 6 -42.02 -10.19 -34.36
C ALA A 6 -40.49 -10.39 -34.29
N CYS A 7 -39.76 -10.04 -35.36
CA CYS A 7 -38.30 -10.13 -35.39
C CYS A 7 -37.64 -9.07 -34.49
N LEU A 8 -38.21 -7.87 -34.43
CA LEU A 8 -37.72 -6.77 -33.59
C LEU A 8 -37.79 -7.10 -32.09
N HIS A 9 -38.81 -7.84 -31.65
CA HIS A 9 -38.97 -8.25 -30.26
C HIS A 9 -38.02 -9.39 -29.83
N ALA A 10 -37.54 -10.20 -30.78
CA ALA A 10 -36.55 -11.25 -30.50
C ALA A 10 -35.12 -10.69 -30.35
N LEU A 11 -34.81 -9.59 -31.05
CA LEU A 11 -33.47 -8.99 -31.04
C LEU A 11 -33.18 -8.14 -29.79
N MET A 12 -34.20 -7.55 -29.17
CA MET A 12 -34.02 -6.75 -27.94
C MET A 12 -34.06 -7.55 -26.63
N LYS A 13 -34.20 -8.87 -26.68
CA LYS A 13 -34.08 -9.74 -25.48
C LYS A 13 -32.70 -10.38 -25.32
N LYS A 14 -31.88 -10.40 -26.39
CA LYS A 14 -30.50 -10.90 -26.35
C LYS A 14 -29.47 -9.87 -25.89
N LYS A 15 -29.81 -8.57 -25.89
CA LYS A 15 -28.89 -7.50 -25.50
C LYS A 15 -28.97 -7.11 -24.02
N ILE A 16 -30.03 -7.49 -23.31
CA ILE A 16 -30.16 -7.18 -21.87
C ILE A 16 -29.44 -8.22 -21.01
N PHE A 17 -29.33 -9.47 -21.48
CA PHE A 17 -28.60 -10.53 -20.78
C PHE A 17 -27.08 -10.49 -20.97
N ALA A 18 -26.58 -9.77 -21.97
CA ALA A 18 -25.14 -9.69 -22.26
C ALA A 18 -24.39 -8.65 -21.39
N THR A 19 -25.10 -7.71 -20.76
CA THR A 19 -24.50 -6.60 -20.01
C THR A 19 -24.44 -6.84 -18.49
N ALA A 20 -25.05 -7.91 -17.99
CA ALA A 20 -25.03 -8.25 -16.57
C ALA A 20 -23.82 -9.13 -16.16
N VAL A 21 -23.06 -9.64 -17.14
CA VAL A 21 -21.88 -10.52 -16.89
C VAL A 21 -20.58 -9.71 -16.81
N LEU A 22 -20.55 -8.47 -17.30
CA LEU A 22 -19.30 -7.70 -17.43
C LEU A 22 -18.87 -6.89 -16.20
N ILE A 23 -19.69 -6.79 -15.14
CA ILE A 23 -19.38 -5.95 -13.97
C ILE A 23 -19.23 -6.76 -12.67
N THR A 24 -19.65 -8.02 -12.64
CA THR A 24 -19.46 -8.92 -11.49
C THR A 24 -18.03 -9.49 -11.38
N CYS A 25 -17.15 -9.15 -12.34
CA CYS A 25 -15.73 -9.49 -12.33
C CYS A 25 -14.83 -8.35 -11.81
N PHE A 26 -15.35 -7.38 -11.04
CA PHE A 26 -14.49 -6.60 -10.16
C PHE A 26 -14.04 -7.49 -8.99
N VAL A 27 -13.13 -8.39 -9.34
CA VAL A 27 -11.91 -8.69 -8.62
C VAL A 27 -12.14 -8.67 -7.11
N ILE A 28 -12.73 -9.75 -6.60
CA ILE A 28 -12.34 -10.22 -5.28
C ILE A 28 -10.88 -10.64 -5.45
N CYS A 29 -9.99 -9.65 -5.43
CA CYS A 29 -8.59 -9.89 -5.17
C CYS A 29 -8.64 -10.43 -3.75
N PHE A 30 -8.52 -11.75 -3.61
CA PHE A 30 -7.97 -12.33 -2.42
C PHE A 30 -6.54 -11.77 -2.33
N ALA A 31 -6.43 -10.50 -1.90
CA ALA A 31 -5.23 -10.00 -1.32
C ALA A 31 -5.04 -10.91 -0.13
N ALA A 32 -4.10 -11.85 -0.23
CA ALA A 32 -3.49 -12.39 0.97
C ALA A 32 -3.17 -11.17 1.81
N ALA A 33 -3.89 -10.98 2.91
CA ALA A 33 -3.71 -9.85 3.79
C ALA A 33 -2.33 -10.08 4.41
N LEU A 34 -1.30 -9.59 3.72
CA LEU A 34 0.03 -9.53 4.28
C LEU A 34 -0.11 -8.61 5.48
N ASP A 35 0.11 -9.17 6.66
CA ASP A 35 -0.11 -8.44 7.89
C ASP A 35 1.02 -7.41 8.07
N LEU A 36 0.69 -6.15 7.81
CA LEU A 36 1.60 -5.03 8.05
C LEU A 36 1.66 -4.67 9.54
N ASN A 37 0.68 -5.10 10.35
CA ASN A 37 0.59 -4.70 11.75
C ASN A 37 1.76 -5.22 12.57
N GLY A 38 2.19 -4.42 13.54
CA GLY A 38 3.21 -4.80 14.51
C GLY A 38 4.53 -4.07 14.28
N LYS A 39 5.58 -4.64 14.86
CA LYS A 39 6.90 -4.00 14.95
C LYS A 39 7.80 -4.49 13.84
N TRP A 40 8.49 -3.54 13.21
CA TRP A 40 9.41 -3.76 12.11
C TRP A 40 10.71 -3.03 12.41
N ILE A 41 11.82 -3.72 12.25
CA ILE A 41 13.16 -3.18 12.49
C ILE A 41 14.02 -3.39 11.26
N GLY A 42 14.87 -2.43 10.94
CA GLY A 42 15.81 -2.56 9.85
C GLY A 42 17.04 -1.71 10.07
N ILE A 43 17.98 -1.83 9.14
CA ILE A 43 19.19 -1.03 9.11
C ILE A 43 19.10 -0.12 7.88
N LEU A 44 19.09 1.19 8.13
CA LEU A 44 19.21 2.19 7.07
C LEU A 44 20.70 2.45 6.86
N LYS A 45 21.16 2.35 5.60
CA LYS A 45 22.53 2.67 5.21
C LYS A 45 22.53 3.99 4.45
N LEU A 46 23.35 4.92 4.89
CA LEU A 46 23.55 6.20 4.22
C LEU A 46 24.73 6.11 3.23
N PRO A 47 24.80 7.03 2.25
CA PRO A 47 25.90 7.08 1.28
C PRO A 47 27.30 7.28 1.90
N ASP A 48 27.36 7.84 3.11
CA ASP A 48 28.59 8.10 3.87
C ASP A 48 29.13 6.84 4.58
N SER A 49 28.58 5.65 4.29
CA SER A 49 28.87 4.38 4.96
C SER A 49 28.41 4.29 6.43
N THR A 50 27.69 5.29 6.93
CA THR A 50 27.05 5.22 8.24
C THR A 50 25.79 4.36 8.15
N SER A 51 25.54 3.54 9.17
CA SER A 51 24.32 2.75 9.26
C SER A 51 23.71 2.88 10.64
N PHE A 52 22.39 3.04 10.71
CA PHE A 52 21.67 3.07 11.97
C PHE A 52 20.41 2.21 11.92
N ALA A 53 20.00 1.73 13.10
CA ALA A 53 18.77 0.99 13.26
C ALA A 53 17.57 1.93 13.14
N VAL A 54 16.58 1.50 12.38
CA VAL A 54 15.28 2.17 12.26
C VAL A 54 14.20 1.17 12.71
N GLY A 55 13.31 1.62 13.57
CA GLY A 55 12.17 0.84 14.04
C GLY A 55 10.87 1.50 13.61
N TYR A 56 9.84 0.69 13.39
CA TYR A 56 8.50 1.15 13.08
C TYR A 56 7.47 0.26 13.77
N THR A 57 6.48 0.85 14.41
CA THR A 57 5.29 0.15 14.90
C THR A 57 4.13 0.55 14.00
N PHE A 58 3.71 -0.34 13.10
CA PHE A 58 2.63 -0.08 12.16
C PHE A 58 1.30 -0.66 12.64
N LYS A 59 0.22 0.03 12.31
CA LYS A 59 -1.16 -0.38 12.55
C LYS A 59 -2.02 -0.03 11.34
N VAL A 60 -2.76 -1.01 10.85
CA VAL A 60 -3.64 -0.89 9.70
C VAL A 60 -5.08 -0.79 10.17
N ASP A 61 -5.71 0.35 9.90
CA ASP A 61 -7.11 0.60 10.19
C ASP A 61 -7.89 0.71 8.86
N SER A 62 -8.40 -0.44 8.39
CA SER A 62 -8.96 -0.62 7.04
C SER A 62 -7.94 -0.25 5.96
N ASP A 63 -8.08 0.91 5.30
CA ASP A 63 -7.20 1.36 4.22
C ASP A 63 -6.16 2.41 4.66
N LYS A 64 -6.16 2.76 5.95
CA LYS A 64 -5.23 3.75 6.52
C LYS A 64 -4.09 3.06 7.26
N LEU A 65 -2.88 3.55 7.00
CA LEU A 65 -1.70 3.18 7.77
C LEU A 65 -1.48 4.21 8.87
N THR A 66 -1.41 3.74 10.10
CA THR A 66 -0.97 4.54 11.25
C THR A 66 0.24 3.87 11.88
N GLY A 67 1.01 4.61 12.66
CA GLY A 67 2.17 4.04 13.31
C GLY A 67 3.16 5.06 13.84
N THR A 68 4.18 4.54 14.50
CA THR A 68 5.24 5.33 15.12
C THR A 68 6.58 4.86 14.56
N ALA A 69 7.37 5.80 14.06
CA ALA A 69 8.76 5.61 13.67
C ALA A 69 9.66 5.82 14.89
N HIS A 70 10.40 4.77 15.26
CA HIS A 70 11.38 4.77 16.33
C HIS A 70 12.76 5.03 15.72
N MET A 71 13.25 6.27 15.88
CA MET A 71 14.55 6.70 15.39
C MET A 71 15.49 6.93 16.56
N PRO A 72 16.83 6.88 16.35
CA PRO A 72 17.79 7.20 17.41
C PRO A 72 17.61 8.60 18.01
N GLN A 73 17.07 9.54 17.22
CA GLN A 73 16.76 10.91 17.68
C GLN A 73 15.45 11.03 18.48
N GLY A 74 14.63 9.98 18.54
CA GLY A 74 13.33 9.99 19.19
C GLY A 74 12.22 9.32 18.38
N ASP A 75 11.06 9.19 19.01
CA ASP A 75 9.86 8.61 18.41
C ASP A 75 9.01 9.69 17.74
N VAL A 76 8.51 9.39 16.54
CA VAL A 76 7.64 10.28 15.75
C VAL A 76 6.51 9.47 15.14
N ASP A 77 5.29 10.00 15.22
CA ASP A 77 4.15 9.41 14.54
C ASP A 77 4.21 9.69 13.03
N ILE A 78 3.86 8.68 12.24
CA ILE A 78 3.78 8.82 10.79
C ILE A 78 2.50 9.55 10.40
N THR A 79 2.54 10.30 9.32
CA THR A 79 1.39 11.00 8.75
C THR A 79 1.09 10.51 7.34
N ASP A 80 -0.11 10.82 6.83
CA ASP A 80 -0.52 10.55 5.44
C ASP A 80 -0.36 9.08 5.02
N GLY A 81 -0.58 8.16 5.96
CA GLY A 81 -0.40 6.73 5.73
C GLY A 81 -1.52 6.14 4.86
N MET A 82 -1.13 5.59 3.71
CA MET A 82 -2.02 4.95 2.74
C MET A 82 -1.54 3.53 2.42
N ILE A 83 -2.50 2.63 2.20
CA ILE A 83 -2.23 1.23 1.84
C ILE A 83 -2.94 0.92 0.53
N ASN A 84 -2.22 0.26 -0.38
CA ASN A 84 -2.72 -0.24 -1.64
C ASN A 84 -2.22 -1.68 -1.87
N GLY A 85 -2.96 -2.64 -1.32
CA GLY A 85 -2.57 -4.05 -1.37
C GLY A 85 -1.25 -4.32 -0.63
N SER A 86 -0.22 -4.71 -1.36
CA SER A 86 1.14 -4.92 -0.81
C SER A 86 1.99 -3.67 -0.72
N ASP A 87 1.58 -2.59 -1.38
CA ASP A 87 2.34 -1.35 -1.46
C ASP A 87 1.71 -0.33 -0.50
N PHE A 88 2.52 0.50 0.14
CA PHE A 88 2.04 1.50 1.09
C PHE A 88 2.95 2.73 1.08
N SER A 89 2.44 3.85 1.55
CA SER A 89 3.18 5.10 1.64
C SER A 89 2.81 5.85 2.90
N PHE A 90 3.75 6.62 3.43
CA PHE A 90 3.54 7.50 4.58
C PHE A 90 4.60 8.58 4.61
N ASN A 91 4.38 9.61 5.40
CA ASN A 91 5.36 10.66 5.68
C ASN A 91 5.86 10.52 7.11
N VAL A 92 7.15 10.81 7.30
CA VAL A 92 7.73 11.00 8.64
C VAL A 92 8.03 12.49 8.79
N PRO A 93 7.38 13.20 9.73
CA PRO A 93 7.75 14.56 10.08
C PRO A 93 9.20 14.63 10.55
N VAL A 94 9.98 15.54 9.97
CA VAL A 94 11.37 15.83 10.33
C VAL A 94 11.54 17.34 10.53
N PRO A 95 12.57 17.82 11.24
CA PRO A 95 12.75 19.26 11.45
C PRO A 95 12.77 20.10 10.18
N ASP A 96 13.27 19.53 9.07
CA ASP A 96 13.40 20.18 7.76
C ASP A 96 12.17 19.97 6.84
N GLY A 97 11.05 19.45 7.36
CA GLY A 97 9.81 19.22 6.60
C GLY A 97 9.27 17.80 6.75
N ASN A 98 8.93 17.15 5.65
CA ASN A 98 8.49 15.74 5.65
C ASN A 98 9.49 14.89 4.89
N ALA A 99 9.72 13.68 5.38
CA ALA A 99 10.46 12.64 4.68
C ALA A 99 9.44 11.64 4.10
N PRO A 100 9.16 11.66 2.79
CA PRO A 100 8.27 10.68 2.16
C PRO A 100 8.88 9.28 2.21
N HIS A 101 8.06 8.31 2.60
CA HIS A 101 8.41 6.90 2.67
C HIS A 101 7.42 6.10 1.82
N THR A 102 7.95 5.19 1.02
CA THR A 102 7.18 4.22 0.24
C THR A 102 7.68 2.83 0.55
N GLY A 103 6.78 1.92 0.89
CA GLY A 103 7.08 0.56 1.29
C GLY A 103 6.38 -0.46 0.42
N LYS A 104 7.01 -1.61 0.25
CA LYS A 104 6.38 -2.82 -0.28
C LYS A 104 6.53 -3.93 0.74
N LEU A 105 5.39 -4.45 1.18
CA LEU A 105 5.30 -5.57 2.10
C LEU A 105 5.45 -6.88 1.34
N TYR A 106 6.31 -7.73 1.89
CA TYR A 106 6.52 -9.12 1.51
C TYR A 106 6.14 -10.02 2.69
N GLN A 107 6.20 -11.33 2.49
CA GLN A 107 5.80 -12.32 3.49
C GLN A 107 6.51 -12.17 4.85
N ASP A 108 7.79 -11.78 4.85
CA ASP A 108 8.64 -11.73 6.05
C ASP A 108 9.42 -10.41 6.20
N SER A 109 9.21 -9.48 5.26
CA SER A 109 10.06 -8.29 5.12
C SER A 109 9.32 -7.15 4.47
N ILE A 110 9.81 -5.94 4.71
CA ILE A 110 9.37 -4.74 4.03
C ILE A 110 10.58 -4.17 3.31
N LYS A 111 10.45 -3.90 2.01
CA LYS A 111 11.40 -3.03 1.32
C LYS A 111 10.88 -1.61 1.40
N MET A 112 11.69 -0.74 1.98
CA MET A 112 11.42 0.66 2.20
C MET A 112 12.28 1.49 1.27
N HIS A 113 11.67 2.51 0.69
CA HIS A 113 12.33 3.57 -0.03
C HIS A 113 11.99 4.90 0.66
N ILE A 114 13.03 5.64 1.01
CA ILE A 114 12.96 6.81 1.88
C ILE A 114 13.57 7.98 1.13
N VAL A 115 12.82 9.08 1.01
CA VAL A 115 13.31 10.32 0.44
C VAL A 115 13.64 11.28 1.57
N TYR A 116 14.92 11.55 1.79
CA TYR A 116 15.39 12.45 2.83
C TYR A 116 16.40 13.44 2.25
N LYS A 117 16.11 14.74 2.37
CA LYS A 117 16.93 15.84 1.79
C LYS A 117 17.25 15.64 0.30
N GLY A 118 16.30 15.11 -0.47
CA GLY A 118 16.47 14.81 -1.90
C GLY A 118 17.27 13.54 -2.20
N GLN A 119 17.75 12.82 -1.18
CA GLN A 119 18.42 11.53 -1.35
C GLN A 119 17.40 10.39 -1.31
N HIS A 120 17.60 9.43 -2.20
CA HIS A 120 16.82 8.20 -2.28
C HIS A 120 17.55 7.09 -1.53
N LEU A 121 17.06 6.76 -0.34
CA LEU A 121 17.63 5.74 0.52
C LEU A 121 16.75 4.48 0.47
N ALA A 122 17.36 3.32 0.64
CA ALA A 122 16.66 2.05 0.71
C ALA A 122 16.97 1.34 2.03
N ALA A 123 15.93 0.76 2.63
CA ALA A 123 16.06 -0.10 3.80
C ALA A 123 15.25 -1.38 3.60
N VAL A 124 15.71 -2.45 4.25
CA VAL A 124 14.92 -3.67 4.39
C VAL A 124 14.59 -3.82 5.86
N LEU A 125 13.30 -3.81 6.18
CA LEU A 125 12.80 -4.08 7.52
C LEU A 125 12.43 -5.55 7.65
N LYS A 126 12.71 -6.12 8.81
CA LYS A 126 12.29 -7.44 9.25
C LYS A 126 11.34 -7.30 10.41
N ARG A 127 10.40 -8.22 10.53
CA ARG A 127 9.46 -8.23 11.64
C ARG A 127 10.24 -8.46 12.94
N SER A 128 9.97 -7.62 13.94
CA SER A 128 10.50 -7.79 15.29
C SER A 128 9.52 -8.64 16.07
N ASN A 129 9.98 -9.78 16.58
CA ASN A 129 9.25 -10.60 17.55
C ASN A 129 9.15 -9.91 18.91
#